data_AF-A0AAD3TWU8-F1
#
_entry.id   AF-A0AAD3TWU8-F1
#
_cell.length_a   1.000
_cell.length_b   1.000
_cell.length_c   1.000
_cell.angle_alpha   90.00
_cell.angle_beta   90.00
_cell.angle_gamma   90.00
#
_symmetry.space_group_name_H-M   'P 1'
#
loop_
_entity.id
_entity.type
_entity.pdbx_description
1 polymer ?
#
loop_
_entity_poly.entity_id
_entity_poly.type
_entity_poly.pdbx_seq_one_letter_code
_entity_poly.pdbx_strand_id
1 'polypeptide(L)'
;MAANVAGNGLQQSGVAAQSSEHQTWEDKLEAASVSKDDLNALVFDYLVVEGFSDAAVEFARETGISSTIDQDMIQERMEIRQAVEDGCVEEAVRRVNELDPEILDTNPPLLFHLFLLRLIELIRADRVEEALQFATLELAPRGAQNPEFLADLERTMALLAFPDLAKDDASSDPSFDAITQLMKRTQRVKVAKELNAAILESQGQGMETKMAGLLRLMKWGEDRLEKNNLRVQDDRGRQILAANRDEFLDRPSTEAGWHNFDDDLHDNNWVLCGRDLGSPDKGTWLGITSDLRVGILTNIRYPIREPPPNAPSRGHLLKEFLAAPPDQAPSVPDFLSNIDPSRYVGFNLLLFNLRRQDGKWNSPEVGYLSNRSSPPMLHPDDCGCRGMSNSPLAQPYPKVQGGEERMAESLAEWTQKGEDEDRLVERMMDLLSPAPPVHSAIDMTYATQIAPLRLGAMGLGPAGGDVDESARWYATRVATVILVRDDGQITFVERDRTKLKDGEVVSANGERKEVFNV
;
A
#
# COMPACT_ATOMS: atom_id res chain seq x y z
N MET A 1 -47.34 -0.41 39.91
CA MET A 1 -47.15 -1.79 40.42
C MET A 1 -45.86 -2.33 39.79
N ALA A 2 -44.91 -2.75 40.64
CA ALA A 2 -43.86 -3.77 40.45
C ALA A 2 -43.15 -3.90 39.06
N ALA A 3 -41.83 -4.05 38.92
CA ALA A 3 -40.75 -4.26 39.88
C ALA A 3 -39.40 -3.97 39.21
N ASN A 4 -38.44 -3.59 40.05
CA ASN A 4 -37.00 -3.58 39.80
C ASN A 4 -36.47 -5.01 39.60
N VAL A 5 -35.54 -5.20 38.66
CA VAL A 5 -34.45 -6.19 38.79
C VAL A 5 -33.17 -5.53 38.28
N ALA A 6 -32.19 -5.45 39.18
CA ALA A 6 -30.85 -4.93 38.96
C ALA A 6 -29.96 -5.92 38.20
N GLY A 7 -28.93 -5.41 37.52
CA GLY A 7 -27.76 -6.22 37.16
C GLY A 7 -26.89 -5.62 36.05
N ASN A 8 -25.67 -5.22 36.45
CA ASN A 8 -24.45 -5.05 35.65
C ASN A 8 -24.10 -3.65 35.12
N GLY A 9 -23.55 -2.84 36.02
CA GLY A 9 -22.40 -2.01 35.65
C GLY A 9 -21.17 -2.91 35.49
N LEU A 10 -20.73 -3.14 34.26
CA LEU A 10 -19.46 -3.82 33.93
C LEU A 10 -18.96 -3.52 32.49
N GLN A 11 -19.35 -2.40 31.88
CA GLN A 11 -19.00 -2.10 30.48
C GLN A 11 -18.38 -0.71 30.23
N GLN A 12 -18.04 0.05 31.28
CA GLN A 12 -17.34 1.34 31.14
C GLN A 12 -15.85 1.31 31.55
N SER A 13 -15.35 0.21 32.10
CA SER A 13 -13.93 0.11 32.53
C SER A 13 -12.96 -0.33 31.43
N GLY A 14 -13.45 -0.91 30.32
CA GLY A 14 -12.58 -1.42 29.24
C GLY A 14 -12.02 -0.35 28.30
N VAL A 15 -12.82 0.67 27.97
CA VAL A 15 -12.47 1.70 26.98
C VAL A 15 -11.49 2.74 27.56
N ALA A 16 -11.63 3.08 28.84
CA ALA A 16 -10.72 3.99 29.54
C ALA A 16 -9.37 3.34 29.90
N ALA A 17 -9.33 2.02 30.06
CA ALA A 17 -8.08 1.29 30.31
C ALA A 17 -7.21 1.23 29.04
N GLN A 18 -7.81 0.93 27.88
CA GLN A 18 -7.09 0.85 26.60
C GLN A 18 -6.48 2.20 26.17
N SER A 19 -7.17 3.32 26.39
CA SER A 19 -6.61 4.65 26.07
C SER A 19 -5.45 5.02 26.99
N SER A 20 -5.52 4.68 28.27
CA SER A 20 -4.41 4.91 29.21
C SER A 20 -3.19 4.04 28.89
N GLU A 21 -3.39 2.76 28.52
CA GLU A 21 -2.31 1.84 28.16
C GLU A 21 -1.63 2.24 26.85
N HIS A 22 -2.38 2.75 25.87
CA HIS A 22 -1.83 3.27 24.61
C HIS A 22 -0.92 4.48 24.85
N GLN A 23 -1.38 5.43 25.67
CA GLN A 23 -0.62 6.63 26.01
C GLN A 23 0.64 6.29 26.82
N THR A 24 0.53 5.32 27.74
CA THR A 24 1.70 4.80 28.49
C THR A 24 2.68 4.04 27.59
N TRP A 25 2.23 3.51 26.45
CA TRP A 25 3.10 2.83 25.50
C TRP A 25 3.82 3.82 24.59
N GLU A 26 3.12 4.82 24.06
CA GLU A 26 3.72 5.94 23.32
C GLU A 26 4.78 6.67 24.15
N ASP A 27 4.50 6.96 25.43
CA ASP A 27 5.47 7.56 26.35
C ASP A 27 6.72 6.68 26.54
N LYS A 28 6.55 5.35 26.55
CA LYS A 28 7.67 4.40 26.67
C LYS A 28 8.45 4.26 25.36
N LEU A 29 7.78 4.39 24.21
CA LEU A 29 8.39 4.40 22.89
C LEU A 29 9.20 5.68 22.69
N GLU A 30 8.66 6.84 23.06
CA GLU A 30 9.36 8.13 23.04
C GLU A 30 10.53 8.17 24.04
N ALA A 31 10.39 7.49 25.18
CA ALA A 31 11.48 7.33 26.15
C ALA A 31 12.58 6.36 25.69
N ALA A 32 12.31 5.51 24.69
CA ALA A 32 13.29 4.58 24.12
C ALA A 32 14.21 5.33 23.15
N SER A 33 15.23 5.99 23.67
CA SER A 33 16.27 6.62 22.85
C SER A 33 17.16 5.54 22.23
N VAL A 34 17.08 5.36 20.91
CA VAL A 34 18.05 4.54 20.17
C VAL A 34 19.28 5.39 19.89
N SER A 35 20.44 4.98 20.43
CA SER A 35 21.69 5.70 20.15
C SER A 35 22.11 5.48 18.70
N LYS A 36 22.63 6.53 18.06
CA LYS A 36 23.27 6.42 16.74
C LYS A 36 24.43 5.41 16.76
N ASP A 37 25.11 5.28 17.89
CA ASP A 37 26.21 4.33 18.06
C ASP A 37 25.70 2.87 18.05
N ASP A 38 24.52 2.61 18.62
CA ASP A 38 23.91 1.28 18.61
C ASP A 38 23.46 0.88 17.20
N LEU A 39 22.89 1.84 16.45
CA LEU A 39 22.54 1.63 15.04
C LEU A 39 23.78 1.37 14.18
N ASN A 40 24.84 2.16 14.39
CA ASN A 40 26.10 1.95 13.69
C ASN A 40 26.70 0.57 14.03
N ALA A 41 26.66 0.15 15.29
CA ALA A 41 27.10 -1.19 15.69
C ALA A 41 26.27 -2.31 15.03
N LEU A 42 24.97 -2.10 14.86
CA LEU A 42 24.06 -3.06 14.21
C LEU A 42 24.34 -3.19 12.70
N VAL A 43 24.54 -2.06 12.02
CA VAL A 43 24.91 -2.04 10.59
C VAL A 43 26.30 -2.65 10.40
N PHE A 44 27.24 -2.33 11.28
CA PHE A 44 28.58 -2.89 11.26
C PHE A 44 28.56 -4.42 11.44
N ASP A 45 27.81 -4.94 12.42
CA ASP A 45 27.59 -6.38 12.65
C ASP A 45 27.05 -7.07 11.39
N TYR A 46 26.08 -6.45 10.71
CA TYR A 46 25.52 -6.95 9.46
C TYR A 46 26.59 -7.03 8.34
N LEU A 47 27.36 -5.96 8.15
CA LEU A 47 28.41 -5.92 7.11
C LEU A 47 29.48 -6.98 7.35
N VAL A 48 29.89 -7.17 8.61
CA VAL A 48 30.89 -8.17 8.99
C VAL A 48 30.38 -9.59 8.80
N VAL A 49 29.14 -9.90 9.20
CA VAL A 49 28.57 -11.26 9.15
C VAL A 49 28.17 -11.69 7.74
N GLU A 50 27.63 -10.78 6.92
CA GLU A 50 27.34 -11.06 5.51
C GLU A 50 28.59 -11.01 4.62
N GLY A 51 29.71 -10.51 5.16
CA GLY A 51 31.03 -10.55 4.54
C GLY A 51 31.31 -9.45 3.52
N PHE A 52 30.70 -8.28 3.72
CA PHE A 52 31.02 -7.07 2.96
C PHE A 52 32.27 -6.40 3.54
N SER A 53 33.44 -7.00 3.34
CA SER A 53 34.73 -6.58 3.91
C SER A 53 35.08 -5.12 3.62
N ASP A 54 35.08 -4.71 2.35
CA ASP A 54 35.39 -3.33 1.94
C ASP A 54 34.44 -2.31 2.55
N ALA A 55 33.14 -2.62 2.56
CA ALA A 55 32.11 -1.74 3.12
C ALA A 55 32.23 -1.64 4.64
N ALA A 56 32.54 -2.75 5.34
CA ALA A 56 32.74 -2.75 6.79
C ALA A 56 33.92 -1.86 7.21
N VAL A 57 35.00 -1.84 6.41
CA VAL A 57 36.21 -1.06 6.68
C VAL A 57 35.95 0.44 6.51
N GLU A 58 35.31 0.81 5.40
CA GLU A 58 34.98 2.21 5.16
C GLU A 58 33.95 2.72 6.18
N PHE A 59 32.95 1.87 6.51
CA PHE A 59 31.96 2.19 7.53
C PHE A 59 32.59 2.36 8.92
N ALA A 60 33.53 1.51 9.32
CA ALA A 60 34.25 1.65 10.58
C ALA A 60 35.08 2.94 10.62
N ARG A 61 35.71 3.32 9.50
CA ARG A 61 36.49 4.56 9.34
C ARG A 61 35.62 5.80 9.53
N GLU A 62 34.42 5.79 8.96
CA GLU A 62 33.47 6.92 9.04
C GLU A 62 32.79 7.02 10.41
N THR A 63 32.48 5.89 11.04
CA THR A 63 31.75 5.84 12.31
C THR A 63 32.65 5.88 13.55
N GLY A 64 33.96 5.67 13.39
CA GLY A 64 34.93 5.67 14.49
C GLY A 64 34.86 4.44 15.40
N ILE A 65 34.21 3.36 14.96
CA ILE A 65 34.15 2.09 15.70
C ILE A 65 35.54 1.48 15.77
N SER A 66 36.09 1.30 16.97
CA SER A 66 37.39 0.65 17.18
C SER A 66 37.26 -0.87 17.12
N SER A 67 37.12 -1.43 15.93
CA SER A 67 37.21 -2.88 15.70
C SER A 67 38.42 -3.18 14.82
N THR A 68 39.28 -4.08 15.28
CA THR A 68 40.30 -4.69 14.44
C THR A 68 39.59 -5.70 13.53
N ILE A 69 39.17 -5.25 12.36
CA ILE A 69 38.59 -6.13 11.34
C ILE A 69 39.73 -6.99 10.80
N ASP A 70 39.65 -8.29 11.05
CA ASP A 70 40.50 -9.25 10.35
C ASP A 70 39.90 -9.48 8.96
N GLN A 71 40.35 -8.66 8.00
CA GLN A 71 39.88 -8.72 6.61
C GLN A 71 40.16 -10.09 5.99
N ASP A 72 41.27 -10.72 6.37
CA ASP A 72 41.69 -12.01 5.84
C ASP A 72 40.70 -13.10 6.28
N MET A 73 40.27 -13.10 7.54
CA MET A 73 39.24 -14.05 8.01
C MET A 73 37.87 -13.85 7.37
N ILE A 74 37.44 -12.60 7.13
CA ILE A 74 36.16 -12.34 6.44
C ILE A 74 36.26 -12.82 4.99
N GLN A 75 37.39 -12.57 4.33
CA GLN A 75 37.62 -12.98 2.95
C GLN A 75 37.65 -14.52 2.83
N GLU A 76 38.37 -15.21 3.71
CA GLU A 76 38.41 -16.68 3.75
C GLU A 76 37.02 -17.28 3.96
N ARG A 77 36.21 -16.72 4.86
CA ARG A 77 34.83 -17.15 5.10
C ARG A 77 33.96 -16.98 3.86
N MET A 78 34.10 -15.85 3.15
CA MET A 78 33.35 -15.61 1.92
C MET A 78 33.77 -16.53 0.78
N GLU A 79 35.06 -16.86 0.69
CA GLU A 79 35.55 -17.83 -0.29
C GLU A 79 35.03 -19.25 0.00
N ILE A 80 34.97 -19.65 1.27
CA ILE A 80 34.34 -20.92 1.69
C ILE A 80 32.86 -20.94 1.31
N ARG A 81 32.12 -19.88 1.63
CA ARG A 81 30.69 -19.74 1.29
C ARG A 81 30.47 -19.83 -0.22
N GLN A 82 31.27 -19.10 -1.00
CA GLN A 82 31.21 -19.08 -2.46
C GLN A 82 31.51 -20.46 -3.05
N ALA A 83 32.50 -21.19 -2.51
CA ALA A 83 32.82 -22.54 -2.95
C ALA A 83 31.64 -23.52 -2.76
N VAL A 84 30.85 -23.38 -1.69
CA VAL A 84 29.62 -24.19 -1.50
C VAL A 84 28.53 -23.76 -2.49
N GLU A 85 28.34 -22.46 -2.72
CA GLU A 85 27.33 -21.96 -3.67
C GLU A 85 27.62 -22.36 -5.12
N ASP A 86 28.91 -22.41 -5.49
CA ASP A 86 29.40 -22.84 -6.81
C ASP A 86 29.43 -24.37 -6.98
N GLY A 87 29.20 -25.15 -5.91
CA GLY A 87 29.20 -26.61 -5.93
C GLY A 87 30.59 -27.25 -5.78
N CYS A 88 31.63 -26.46 -5.49
CA CYS A 88 32.98 -26.92 -5.17
C CYS A 88 33.09 -27.38 -3.71
N VAL A 89 32.25 -28.34 -3.30
CA VAL A 89 32.11 -28.76 -1.89
C VAL A 89 33.41 -29.33 -1.30
N GLU A 90 34.21 -30.05 -2.09
CA GLU A 90 35.51 -30.59 -1.61
C GLU A 90 36.49 -29.48 -1.22
N GLU A 91 36.52 -28.41 -2.02
CA GLU A 91 37.34 -27.23 -1.73
C GLU A 91 36.84 -26.52 -0.47
N ALA A 92 35.52 -26.38 -0.33
CA ALA A 92 34.91 -25.80 0.87
C ALA A 92 35.25 -26.60 2.13
N VAL A 93 35.10 -27.93 2.11
CA VAL A 93 35.42 -28.80 3.26
C VAL A 93 36.90 -28.73 3.61
N ARG A 94 37.80 -28.72 2.61
CA ARG A 94 39.24 -28.57 2.86
C ARG A 94 39.56 -27.24 3.54
N ARG A 95 39.05 -26.13 3.00
CA ARG A 95 39.28 -24.78 3.54
C ARG A 95 38.71 -24.60 4.94
N VAL A 96 37.54 -25.19 5.23
CA VAL A 96 36.95 -25.17 6.57
C VAL A 96 37.85 -25.90 7.56
N ASN A 97 38.35 -27.08 7.20
CA ASN A 97 39.27 -27.83 8.07
C ASN A 97 40.64 -27.14 8.24
N GLU A 98 41.09 -26.38 7.24
CA GLU A 98 42.29 -25.54 7.33
C GLU A 98 42.09 -24.34 8.26
N LEU A 99 40.87 -23.78 8.28
CA LEU A 99 40.48 -22.67 9.15
C LEU A 99 40.31 -23.13 10.60
N ASP A 100 39.48 -24.14 10.83
CA ASP A 100 39.27 -24.78 12.13
C ASP A 100 38.74 -26.22 11.97
N PRO A 101 39.56 -27.23 12.32
CA PRO A 101 39.17 -28.64 12.27
C PRO A 101 37.96 -29.00 13.15
N GLU A 102 37.70 -28.27 14.23
CA GLU A 102 36.66 -28.62 15.20
C GLU A 102 35.24 -28.27 14.70
N ILE A 103 35.09 -27.40 13.69
CA ILE A 103 33.78 -26.95 13.17
C ILE A 103 32.95 -28.12 12.65
N LEU A 104 33.57 -29.01 11.86
CA LEU A 104 32.86 -30.13 11.25
C LEU A 104 32.66 -31.29 12.23
N ASP A 105 33.53 -31.43 13.23
CA ASP A 105 33.44 -32.45 14.27
C ASP A 105 32.35 -32.12 15.31
N THR A 106 32.15 -30.84 15.61
CA THR A 106 31.14 -30.37 16.57
C THR A 106 29.73 -30.29 15.96
N ASN A 107 29.60 -30.30 14.63
CA ASN A 107 28.31 -30.20 13.93
C ASN A 107 28.08 -31.37 12.92
N PRO A 108 27.72 -32.57 13.40
CA PRO A 108 27.41 -33.72 12.53
C PRO A 108 26.31 -33.47 11.48
N PRO A 109 25.22 -32.71 11.76
CA PRO A 109 24.23 -32.34 10.74
C PRO A 109 24.80 -31.52 9.58
N LEU A 110 25.63 -30.52 9.85
CA LEU A 110 26.25 -29.71 8.80
C LEU A 110 27.17 -30.55 7.91
N LEU A 111 27.98 -31.42 8.51
CA LEU A 111 28.83 -32.35 7.77
C LEU A 111 27.99 -33.27 6.87
N PHE A 112 26.86 -33.77 7.36
CA PHE A 112 25.94 -34.57 6.56
C PHE A 112 25.36 -33.78 5.39
N HIS A 113 24.91 -32.54 5.60
CA HIS A 113 24.38 -31.69 4.53
C HIS A 113 25.44 -31.35 3.45
N LEU A 114 26.68 -31.10 3.85
CA LEU A 114 27.80 -30.90 2.92
C LEU A 114 28.07 -32.15 2.08
N PHE A 115 28.11 -33.33 2.70
CA PHE A 115 28.28 -34.60 1.98
C PHE A 115 27.10 -34.91 1.07
N LEU A 116 25.87 -34.61 1.50
CA LEU A 116 24.69 -34.76 0.66
C LEU A 116 24.78 -33.85 -0.58
N LEU A 117 25.22 -32.61 -0.40
CA LEU A 117 25.44 -31.70 -1.53
C LEU A 117 26.55 -32.22 -2.46
N ARG A 118 27.64 -32.76 -1.93
CA ARG A 118 28.68 -33.40 -2.75
C ARG A 118 28.12 -34.56 -3.57
N LEU A 119 27.27 -35.40 -2.98
CA LEU A 119 26.61 -36.49 -3.70
C LEU A 119 25.75 -35.95 -4.86
N ILE A 120 24.96 -34.89 -4.62
CA ILE A 120 24.16 -34.23 -5.65
C ILE A 120 25.05 -33.70 -6.79
N GLU A 121 26.18 -33.07 -6.48
CA GLU A 121 27.10 -32.57 -7.52
C GLU A 121 27.76 -33.69 -8.34
N LEU A 122 28.07 -34.84 -7.71
CA LEU A 122 28.57 -36.02 -8.44
C LEU A 122 27.50 -36.60 -9.39
N ILE A 123 26.25 -36.64 -8.95
CA ILE A 123 25.11 -37.07 -9.78
C ILE A 123 24.91 -36.10 -10.95
N ARG A 124 24.99 -34.78 -10.72
CA ARG A 124 24.92 -33.76 -11.77
C ARG A 124 26.04 -33.87 -12.80
N ALA A 125 27.23 -34.28 -12.38
CA ALA A 125 28.39 -34.48 -13.25
C ALA A 125 28.37 -35.83 -13.99
N ASP A 126 27.30 -36.62 -13.87
CA ASP A 126 27.15 -37.97 -14.49
C ASP A 126 28.21 -38.99 -14.01
N ARG A 127 28.78 -38.77 -12.80
CA ARG A 127 29.81 -39.63 -12.18
C ARG A 127 29.17 -40.65 -11.24
N VAL A 128 28.32 -41.52 -11.78
CA VAL A 128 27.46 -42.43 -11.00
C VAL A 128 28.25 -43.43 -10.14
N GLU A 129 29.33 -44.01 -10.66
CA GLU A 129 30.14 -44.98 -9.91
C GLU A 129 30.77 -44.36 -8.66
N GLU A 130 31.29 -43.14 -8.79
CA GLU A 130 31.90 -42.39 -7.69
C GLU A 130 30.86 -41.91 -6.68
N ALA A 131 29.69 -41.48 -7.16
CA ALA A 131 28.55 -41.14 -6.32
C ALA A 131 28.11 -42.32 -5.43
N LEU A 132 27.98 -43.52 -6.02
CA LEU A 132 27.60 -44.75 -5.29
C LEU A 132 28.65 -45.17 -4.27
N GLN A 133 29.93 -45.10 -4.65
CA GLN A 133 31.03 -45.41 -3.73
C GLN A 133 31.05 -44.44 -2.55
N PHE A 134 30.94 -43.14 -2.82
CA PHE A 134 30.91 -42.10 -1.79
C PHE A 134 29.70 -42.25 -0.86
N ALA A 135 28.50 -42.47 -1.41
CA ALA A 135 27.30 -42.68 -0.62
C ALA A 135 27.41 -43.89 0.32
N THR A 136 28.03 -44.98 -0.16
CA THR A 136 28.21 -46.21 0.63
C THR A 136 29.22 -46.03 1.76
N LEU A 137 30.33 -45.33 1.50
CA LEU A 137 31.42 -45.17 2.47
C LEU A 137 31.11 -44.10 3.52
N GLU A 138 30.60 -42.94 3.10
CA GLU A 138 30.50 -41.76 3.97
C GLU A 138 29.07 -41.49 4.46
N LEU A 139 28.05 -41.65 3.62
CA LEU A 139 26.67 -41.28 3.95
C LEU A 139 25.88 -42.42 4.61
N ALA A 140 26.06 -43.67 4.16
CA ALA A 140 25.29 -44.81 4.67
C ALA A 140 25.48 -45.07 6.18
N PRO A 141 26.69 -45.02 6.77
CA PRO A 141 26.87 -45.19 8.21
C PRO A 141 26.17 -44.10 9.03
N ARG A 142 26.06 -42.88 8.48
CA ARG A 142 25.45 -41.71 9.14
C ARG A 142 23.93 -41.71 8.98
N GLY A 143 23.42 -42.10 7.82
CA GLY A 143 21.98 -42.30 7.59
C GLY A 143 21.40 -43.43 8.45
N ALA A 144 22.16 -44.50 8.71
CA ALA A 144 21.72 -45.57 9.60
C ALA A 144 21.55 -45.12 11.07
N GLN A 145 22.24 -44.07 11.49
CA GLN A 145 22.20 -43.55 12.86
C GLN A 145 21.11 -42.50 13.07
N ASN A 146 20.62 -41.83 12.01
CA ASN A 146 19.61 -40.80 12.10
C ASN A 146 18.51 -41.00 11.03
N PRO A 147 17.25 -41.25 11.44
CA PRO A 147 16.13 -41.44 10.51
C PRO A 147 15.88 -40.27 9.55
N GLU A 148 16.17 -39.03 9.96
CA GLU A 148 16.01 -37.86 9.08
C GLU A 148 17.04 -37.87 7.94
N PHE A 149 18.29 -38.18 8.26
CA PHE A 149 19.37 -38.31 7.28
C PHE A 149 19.11 -39.45 6.30
N LEU A 150 18.48 -40.54 6.76
CA LEU A 150 18.08 -41.64 5.90
C LEU A 150 17.07 -41.18 4.84
N ALA A 151 16.05 -40.40 5.23
CA ALA A 151 15.04 -39.90 4.30
C ALA A 151 15.64 -38.93 3.25
N ASP A 152 16.60 -38.10 3.63
CA ASP A 152 17.33 -37.21 2.72
C ASP A 152 18.24 -37.98 1.75
N LEU A 153 18.91 -39.01 2.25
CA LEU A 153 19.75 -39.90 1.45
C LEU A 153 18.92 -40.70 0.45
N GLU A 154 17.80 -41.29 0.86
CA GLU A 154 16.88 -42.03 -0.01
C GLU A 154 16.36 -41.15 -1.16
N ARG A 155 15.96 -39.91 -0.85
CA ARG A 155 15.52 -38.93 -1.86
C ARG A 155 16.63 -38.57 -2.83
N THR A 156 17.85 -38.39 -2.34
CA THR A 156 19.02 -38.08 -3.18
C THR A 156 19.42 -39.27 -4.04
N MET A 157 19.34 -40.49 -3.52
CA MET A 157 19.62 -41.72 -4.26
C MET A 157 18.55 -42.00 -5.33
N ALA A 158 17.31 -41.56 -5.14
CA ALA A 158 16.28 -41.63 -6.16
C ALA A 158 16.65 -40.84 -7.43
N LEU A 159 17.46 -39.78 -7.33
CA LEU A 159 17.97 -39.03 -8.50
C LEU A 159 18.79 -39.92 -9.46
N LEU A 160 19.45 -40.97 -8.94
CA LEU A 160 20.18 -41.92 -9.78
C LEU A 160 19.24 -42.78 -10.65
N ALA A 161 18.03 -43.06 -10.18
CA ALA A 161 17.02 -43.82 -10.91
C ALA A 161 16.28 -42.96 -11.95
N PHE A 162 16.32 -41.63 -11.80
CA PHE A 162 15.64 -40.66 -12.66
C PHE A 162 16.63 -39.58 -13.15
N PRO A 163 17.58 -39.94 -14.03
CA PRO A 163 18.64 -39.03 -14.49
C PRO A 163 18.11 -37.81 -15.28
N ASP A 164 16.89 -37.90 -15.84
CA ASP A 164 16.24 -36.78 -16.53
C ASP A 164 15.84 -35.65 -15.56
N LEU A 165 15.53 -35.97 -14.30
CA LEU A 165 15.29 -34.97 -13.24
C LEU A 165 16.57 -34.26 -12.81
N ALA A 166 17.73 -34.83 -13.13
CA ALA A 166 19.03 -34.25 -12.80
C ALA A 166 19.53 -33.21 -13.81
N LYS A 167 18.94 -33.18 -15.01
CA LYS A 167 19.43 -32.40 -16.16
C LYS A 167 18.57 -31.18 -16.52
N ASP A 168 17.31 -31.12 -16.10
CA ASP A 168 16.38 -30.02 -16.41
C ASP A 168 15.69 -29.43 -15.16
N ASP A 169 15.56 -28.09 -15.13
CA ASP A 169 14.64 -27.38 -14.24
C ASP A 169 13.20 -27.58 -14.75
N ALA A 170 12.40 -28.34 -13.99
CA ALA A 170 10.95 -28.56 -14.08
C ALA A 170 10.48 -29.84 -14.81
N SER A 171 10.39 -30.94 -14.05
CA SER A 171 9.25 -31.84 -14.20
C SER A 171 8.01 -31.17 -13.61
N SER A 172 6.93 -31.05 -14.38
CA SER A 172 5.63 -30.49 -13.94
C SER A 172 4.78 -31.44 -13.08
N ASP A 173 5.38 -32.49 -12.52
CA ASP A 173 4.69 -33.47 -11.68
C ASP A 173 4.98 -33.18 -10.18
N PRO A 174 3.95 -32.84 -9.37
CA PRO A 174 4.08 -32.54 -7.94
C PRO A 174 4.76 -33.64 -7.13
N SER A 175 4.75 -34.89 -7.62
CA SER A 175 5.36 -36.04 -6.94
C SER A 175 6.88 -35.94 -6.85
N PHE A 176 7.53 -35.15 -7.73
CA PHE A 176 8.98 -34.98 -7.79
C PHE A 176 9.46 -33.61 -7.27
N ASP A 177 8.56 -32.77 -6.74
CA ASP A 177 8.91 -31.45 -6.21
C ASP A 177 9.95 -31.50 -5.09
N ALA A 178 9.82 -32.47 -4.18
CA ALA A 178 10.76 -32.66 -3.07
C ALA A 178 12.18 -33.02 -3.55
N ILE A 179 12.28 -33.74 -4.68
CA ILE A 179 13.54 -34.17 -5.29
C ILE A 179 14.13 -33.01 -6.11
N THR A 180 13.30 -32.28 -6.84
CA THR A 180 13.69 -31.11 -7.64
C THR A 180 14.16 -29.95 -6.74
N GLN A 181 13.57 -29.77 -5.55
CA GLN A 181 14.01 -28.76 -4.58
C GLN A 181 15.44 -28.99 -4.07
N LEU A 182 15.87 -30.26 -3.91
CA LEU A 182 17.24 -30.60 -3.50
C LEU A 182 18.27 -30.20 -4.56
N MET A 183 17.86 -30.12 -5.82
CA MET A 183 18.73 -29.75 -6.95
C MET A 183 18.81 -28.25 -7.22
N LYS A 184 17.88 -27.48 -6.65
CA LYS A 184 17.85 -26.03 -6.83
C LYS A 184 19.01 -25.37 -6.10
N ARG A 185 19.47 -24.26 -6.68
CA ARG A 185 20.47 -23.36 -6.07
C ARG A 185 20.11 -22.95 -4.63
N THR A 186 18.81 -22.94 -4.29
CA THR A 186 18.30 -22.68 -2.94
C THR A 186 18.89 -23.60 -1.87
N GLN A 187 19.09 -24.89 -2.17
CA GLN A 187 19.67 -25.82 -1.21
C GLN A 187 21.16 -25.52 -0.96
N ARG A 188 21.92 -25.18 -2.02
CA ARG A 188 23.32 -24.72 -1.88
C ARG A 188 23.43 -23.50 -0.99
N VAL A 189 22.57 -22.50 -1.21
CA VAL A 189 22.53 -21.27 -0.40
C VAL A 189 22.17 -21.57 1.05
N LYS A 190 21.27 -22.53 1.30
CA LYS A 190 20.92 -22.95 2.67
C LYS A 190 22.12 -23.56 3.40
N VAL A 191 22.79 -24.53 2.77
CA VAL A 191 23.98 -25.19 3.37
C VAL A 191 25.13 -24.20 3.54
N ALA A 192 25.33 -23.29 2.58
CA ALA A 192 26.33 -22.23 2.69
C ALA A 192 26.07 -21.29 3.88
N LYS A 193 24.81 -20.98 4.18
CA LYS A 193 24.41 -20.19 5.37
C LYS A 193 24.65 -20.95 6.67
N GLU A 194 24.30 -22.23 6.72
CA GLU A 194 24.56 -23.08 7.90
C GLU A 194 26.07 -23.18 8.18
N LEU A 195 26.88 -23.34 7.13
CA LEU A 195 28.34 -23.35 7.25
C LEU A 195 28.89 -22.01 7.74
N ASN A 196 28.42 -20.90 7.16
CA ASN A 196 28.82 -19.55 7.58
C ASN A 196 28.49 -19.29 9.05
N ALA A 197 27.31 -19.73 9.52
CA ALA A 197 26.91 -19.62 10.92
C ALA A 197 27.81 -20.44 11.86
N ALA A 198 28.20 -21.66 11.46
CA ALA A 198 29.10 -22.50 12.25
C ALA A 198 30.52 -21.90 12.34
N ILE A 199 31.02 -21.32 11.24
CA ILE A 199 32.30 -20.60 11.25
C ILE A 199 32.24 -19.40 12.20
N LEU A 200 31.17 -18.61 12.15
CA LEU A 200 30.97 -17.46 13.05
C LEU A 200 30.91 -17.90 14.52
N GLU A 201 30.21 -19.00 14.83
CA GLU A 201 30.11 -19.55 16.18
C GLU A 201 31.48 -19.97 16.74
N SER A 202 32.32 -20.64 15.93
CA SER A 202 33.69 -21.03 16.32
C SER A 202 34.58 -19.82 16.62
N GLN A 203 34.34 -18.69 15.93
CA GLN A 203 35.05 -17.43 16.12
C GLN A 203 34.48 -16.58 17.26
N GLY A 204 33.50 -17.09 18.01
CA GLY A 204 32.84 -16.38 19.11
C GLY A 204 31.91 -15.24 18.65
N GLN A 205 31.55 -15.22 17.37
CA GLN A 205 30.58 -14.28 16.79
C GLN A 205 29.17 -14.91 16.80
N GLY A 206 28.13 -14.08 16.74
CA GLY A 206 26.75 -14.58 16.70
C GLY A 206 26.47 -15.39 15.44
N MET A 207 25.67 -16.47 15.55
CA MET A 207 25.28 -17.33 14.42
C MET A 207 24.50 -16.59 13.32
N GLU A 208 23.94 -15.43 13.64
CA GLU A 208 23.23 -14.56 12.72
C GLU A 208 23.50 -13.09 13.02
N THR A 209 23.17 -12.23 12.06
CA THR A 209 23.20 -10.78 12.28
C THR A 209 22.19 -10.37 13.35
N LYS A 210 22.57 -9.45 14.22
CA LYS A 210 21.66 -8.87 15.22
C LYS A 210 20.46 -8.20 14.54
N MET A 211 20.67 -7.64 13.36
CA MET A 211 19.62 -7.08 12.50
C MET A 211 18.56 -8.12 12.14
N ALA A 212 18.96 -9.31 11.66
CA ALA A 212 18.03 -10.38 11.33
C ALA A 212 17.26 -10.87 12.56
N GLY A 213 17.93 -10.96 13.72
CA GLY A 213 17.28 -11.25 15.00
C GLY A 213 16.21 -10.22 15.37
N LEU A 214 16.52 -8.92 15.24
CA LEU A 214 15.57 -7.84 15.47
C LEU A 214 14.39 -7.88 14.50
N LEU A 215 14.62 -8.11 13.20
CA LEU A 215 13.54 -8.23 12.22
C LEU A 215 12.61 -9.40 12.53
N ARG A 216 13.16 -10.54 12.96
CA ARG A 216 12.34 -11.68 13.40
C ARG A 216 11.55 -11.36 14.67
N LEU A 217 12.14 -10.62 15.60
CA LEU A 217 11.46 -10.16 16.81
C LEU A 217 10.34 -9.17 16.49
N MET A 218 10.57 -8.24 15.57
CA MET A 218 9.57 -7.29 15.07
C MET A 218 8.40 -8.06 14.45
N LYS A 219 8.67 -8.97 13.51
CA LYS A 219 7.65 -9.80 12.87
C LYS A 219 6.88 -10.64 13.89
N TRP A 220 7.56 -11.23 14.86
CA TRP A 220 6.91 -11.95 15.95
C TRP A 220 6.02 -11.04 16.81
N GLY A 221 6.45 -9.79 17.04
CA GLY A 221 5.68 -8.76 17.72
C GLY A 221 4.42 -8.38 16.96
N GLU A 222 4.54 -8.12 15.66
CA GLU A 222 3.44 -7.86 14.73
C GLU A 222 2.44 -9.01 14.73
N ASP A 223 2.89 -10.26 14.50
CA ASP A 223 2.06 -11.46 14.52
C ASP A 223 1.31 -11.62 15.87
N ARG A 224 1.94 -11.23 16.97
CA ARG A 224 1.35 -11.30 18.31
C ARG A 224 0.33 -10.20 18.54
N LEU A 225 0.55 -9.01 18.00
CA LEU A 225 -0.39 -7.89 18.05
C LEU A 225 -1.63 -8.17 17.18
N GLU A 226 -1.43 -8.71 15.97
CA GLU A 226 -2.51 -9.16 15.08
C GLU A 226 -3.41 -10.21 15.74
N LYS A 227 -2.82 -11.21 16.41
CA LYS A 227 -3.59 -12.22 17.17
C LYS A 227 -4.43 -11.65 18.30
N ASN A 228 -4.10 -10.45 18.79
CA ASN A 228 -4.84 -9.75 19.84
C ASN A 228 -5.76 -8.64 19.28
N ASN A 229 -6.03 -8.62 17.97
CA ASN A 229 -6.81 -7.58 17.27
C ASN A 229 -6.24 -6.16 17.42
N LEU A 230 -4.96 -6.02 17.76
CA LEU A 230 -4.24 -4.75 17.75
C LEU A 230 -3.43 -4.70 16.46
N ARG A 231 -3.93 -4.01 15.43
CA ARG A 231 -3.14 -3.79 14.22
C ARG A 231 -2.04 -2.79 14.53
N VAL A 232 -0.78 -3.17 14.32
CA VAL A 232 0.29 -2.19 14.10
C VAL A 232 -0.12 -1.45 12.83
N GLN A 233 -0.47 -0.17 12.96
CA GLN A 233 -0.66 0.66 11.78
C GLN A 233 0.70 0.74 11.10
N ASP A 234 0.79 0.11 9.94
CA ASP A 234 1.85 0.38 8.98
C ASP A 234 1.85 1.88 8.72
N ASP A 235 2.97 2.57 8.93
CA ASP A 235 3.20 4.02 8.72
C ASP A 235 3.10 4.43 7.23
N ARG A 236 2.33 3.67 6.44
CA ARG A 236 1.97 3.88 5.04
C ARG A 236 0.50 4.25 4.90
N GLY A 237 -0.05 4.97 5.89
CA GLY A 237 -1.32 5.65 5.75
C GLY A 237 -1.30 6.48 4.46
N ARG A 238 -2.31 6.29 3.62
CA ARG A 238 -2.50 7.11 2.42
C ARG A 238 -3.97 7.46 2.36
N GLN A 239 -4.26 8.74 2.29
CA GLN A 239 -5.62 9.19 2.03
C GLN A 239 -5.76 9.30 0.52
N ILE A 240 -6.67 8.48 -0.03
CA ILE A 240 -6.86 8.32 -1.47
C ILE A 240 -8.24 8.84 -1.81
N LEU A 241 -8.29 9.77 -2.76
CA LEU A 241 -9.53 10.26 -3.33
C LEU A 241 -9.55 10.02 -4.83
N ALA A 242 -10.63 9.44 -5.34
CA ALA A 242 -10.87 9.26 -6.76
C ALA A 242 -12.28 9.75 -7.11
N ALA A 243 -12.42 10.66 -8.07
CA ALA A 243 -13.69 11.28 -8.40
C ALA A 243 -13.86 11.54 -9.91
N ASN A 244 -15.05 11.26 -10.43
CA ASN A 244 -15.48 11.67 -11.76
C ASN A 244 -16.30 12.97 -11.69
N ARG A 245 -16.17 13.82 -12.70
CA ARG A 245 -17.11 14.90 -12.97
C ARG A 245 -17.97 14.59 -14.18
N ASP A 246 -19.24 14.32 -13.92
CA ASP A 246 -20.28 14.22 -14.94
C ASP A 246 -20.96 15.57 -15.13
N GLU A 247 -20.98 16.09 -16.36
CA GLU A 247 -21.59 17.38 -16.66
C GLU A 247 -21.93 17.51 -18.15
N PHE A 248 -22.80 18.47 -18.47
CA PHE A 248 -23.01 18.90 -19.84
C PHE A 248 -21.69 19.35 -20.49
N LEU A 249 -21.39 18.85 -21.69
CA LEU A 249 -20.11 19.09 -22.37
C LEU A 249 -19.95 20.54 -22.85
N ASP A 250 -21.06 21.22 -23.09
CA ASP A 250 -21.13 22.64 -23.47
C ASP A 250 -21.09 23.60 -22.26
N ARG A 251 -21.14 23.08 -21.01
CA ARG A 251 -20.98 23.92 -19.82
C ARG A 251 -19.53 24.43 -19.74
N PRO A 252 -19.27 25.75 -19.71
CA PRO A 252 -17.91 26.25 -19.68
C PRO A 252 -17.27 25.98 -18.31
N SER A 253 -16.04 25.48 -18.31
CA SER A 253 -15.22 25.29 -17.10
C SER A 253 -13.73 25.41 -17.44
N THR A 254 -12.91 25.78 -16.47
CA THR A 254 -11.45 25.74 -16.63
C THR A 254 -10.93 24.33 -16.34
N GLU A 255 -9.73 24.05 -16.83
CA GLU A 255 -8.91 22.93 -16.35
C GLU A 255 -8.48 23.18 -14.89
N ALA A 256 -8.09 22.12 -14.18
CA ALA A 256 -7.52 22.25 -12.84
C ALA A 256 -6.19 22.99 -12.88
N GLY A 257 -6.01 23.95 -11.96
CA GLY A 257 -4.77 24.68 -11.77
C GLY A 257 -4.78 25.43 -10.43
N TRP A 258 -3.64 26.00 -10.06
CA TRP A 258 -3.49 26.79 -8.83
C TRP A 258 -4.11 28.18 -8.97
N HIS A 259 -5.01 28.53 -8.05
CA HIS A 259 -5.60 29.87 -7.91
C HIS A 259 -6.09 30.11 -6.47
N ASN A 260 -6.68 31.27 -6.20
CA ASN A 260 -7.35 31.62 -4.93
C ASN A 260 -8.80 32.10 -5.15
N PHE A 261 -9.36 31.84 -6.35
CA PHE A 261 -10.64 32.32 -6.86
C PHE A 261 -10.82 33.83 -7.05
N ASP A 262 -9.86 34.66 -6.66
CA ASP A 262 -9.87 36.10 -6.95
C ASP A 262 -9.44 36.35 -8.41
N ASP A 263 -10.02 37.38 -9.04
CA ASP A 263 -9.73 37.74 -10.43
C ASP A 263 -8.42 38.58 -10.53
N ASP A 264 -7.85 39.01 -9.39
CA ASP A 264 -6.58 39.73 -9.28
C ASP A 264 -5.43 38.74 -9.01
N LEU A 265 -4.74 38.35 -10.09
CA LEU A 265 -3.54 37.50 -10.08
C LEU A 265 -2.44 38.13 -9.20
N HIS A 266 -2.38 37.73 -7.93
CA HIS A 266 -1.23 37.93 -7.06
C HIS A 266 -0.54 36.59 -6.80
N ASP A 267 0.76 36.64 -6.49
CA ASP A 267 1.66 35.49 -6.30
C ASP A 267 1.34 34.61 -5.07
N ASN A 268 0.07 34.36 -4.77
CA ASN A 268 -0.37 33.67 -3.58
C ASN A 268 -1.60 32.78 -3.88
N ASN A 269 -1.40 31.74 -4.67
CA ASN A 269 -2.41 30.75 -5.02
C ASN A 269 -2.24 29.51 -4.13
N TRP A 270 -3.29 29.12 -3.41
CA TRP A 270 -3.26 27.97 -2.50
C TRP A 270 -4.35 26.94 -2.79
N VAL A 271 -5.16 27.10 -3.83
CA VAL A 271 -6.22 26.15 -4.20
C VAL A 271 -5.92 25.52 -5.57
N LEU A 272 -5.83 24.20 -5.61
CA LEU A 272 -5.74 23.42 -6.84
C LEU A 272 -7.12 22.84 -7.18
N CYS A 273 -7.79 23.41 -8.19
CA CYS A 273 -9.08 22.92 -8.68
C CYS A 273 -9.46 23.49 -10.05
N GLY A 274 -10.42 22.85 -10.73
CA GLY A 274 -11.10 23.44 -11.88
C GLY A 274 -12.23 24.40 -11.46
N ARG A 275 -12.55 25.40 -12.29
CA ARG A 275 -13.59 26.40 -12.01
C ARG A 275 -14.79 26.21 -12.94
N ASP A 276 -15.99 26.23 -12.38
CA ASP A 276 -17.24 26.23 -13.13
C ASP A 276 -17.56 27.63 -13.64
N LEU A 277 -17.33 27.91 -14.92
CA LEU A 277 -17.60 29.21 -15.53
C LEU A 277 -19.06 29.34 -15.98
N GLY A 278 -19.86 28.27 -15.87
CA GLY A 278 -21.28 28.27 -16.23
C GLY A 278 -22.20 28.83 -15.15
N SER A 279 -21.65 29.28 -14.02
CA SER A 279 -22.36 29.91 -12.90
C SER A 279 -21.78 31.30 -12.62
N PRO A 280 -22.60 32.30 -12.27
CA PRO A 280 -22.11 33.62 -11.87
C PRO A 280 -21.07 33.58 -10.74
N ASP A 281 -21.21 32.63 -9.81
CA ASP A 281 -20.36 32.52 -8.62
C ASP A 281 -18.96 31.95 -8.92
N LYS A 282 -18.76 31.42 -10.13
CA LYS A 282 -17.54 30.75 -10.62
C LYS A 282 -16.97 29.73 -9.61
N GLY A 283 -17.85 28.87 -9.08
CA GLY A 283 -17.52 27.90 -8.03
C GLY A 283 -16.69 26.70 -8.51
N THR A 284 -16.62 25.64 -7.69
CA THR A 284 -15.93 24.38 -8.04
C THR A 284 -16.71 23.13 -7.59
N TRP A 285 -16.25 21.95 -8.00
CA TRP A 285 -16.85 20.64 -7.69
C TRP A 285 -15.92 19.73 -6.88
N LEU A 286 -14.62 19.94 -6.98
CA LEU A 286 -13.56 19.20 -6.31
C LEU A 286 -12.34 20.11 -6.21
N GLY A 287 -11.71 20.16 -5.05
CA GLY A 287 -10.45 20.88 -4.90
C GLY A 287 -9.68 20.46 -3.66
N ILE A 288 -8.38 20.74 -3.69
CA ILE A 288 -7.46 20.61 -2.57
C ILE A 288 -6.69 21.92 -2.39
N THR A 289 -6.39 22.26 -1.15
CA THR A 289 -5.56 23.41 -0.80
C THR A 289 -4.13 22.99 -0.44
N SER A 290 -3.19 23.94 -0.51
CA SER A 290 -1.81 23.72 -0.05
C SER A 290 -1.71 23.52 1.46
N ASP A 291 -2.79 23.71 2.22
CA ASP A 291 -2.88 23.40 3.66
C ASP A 291 -3.75 22.17 3.96
N LEU A 292 -3.95 21.29 2.97
CA LEU A 292 -4.61 19.98 3.09
C LEU A 292 -6.10 20.01 3.45
N ARG A 293 -6.80 21.11 3.17
CA ARG A 293 -8.26 21.09 3.06
C ARG A 293 -8.66 20.53 1.70
N VAL A 294 -9.53 19.53 1.72
CA VAL A 294 -10.11 18.91 0.52
C VAL A 294 -11.62 19.04 0.59
N GLY A 295 -12.27 19.27 -0.56
CA GLY A 295 -13.71 19.18 -0.59
C GLY A 295 -14.28 18.76 -1.92
N ILE A 296 -15.46 18.15 -1.85
CA ILE A 296 -16.13 17.49 -2.96
C ILE A 296 -17.61 17.81 -2.89
N LEU A 297 -18.19 18.09 -4.05
CA LEU A 297 -19.60 18.37 -4.20
C LEU A 297 -20.22 17.45 -5.26
N THR A 298 -21.29 16.75 -4.89
CA THR A 298 -22.13 16.02 -5.85
C THR A 298 -23.57 16.52 -5.84
N ASN A 299 -24.20 16.55 -7.02
CA ASN A 299 -25.56 17.07 -7.19
C ASN A 299 -26.59 15.96 -6.99
N ILE A 300 -27.57 16.13 -6.10
CA ILE A 300 -28.69 15.19 -5.97
C ILE A 300 -29.88 15.69 -6.79
N ARG A 301 -30.17 15.03 -7.90
CA ARG A 301 -31.27 15.42 -8.81
C ARG A 301 -32.60 14.76 -8.45
N TYR A 302 -32.57 13.55 -7.91
CA TYR A 302 -33.77 12.75 -7.66
C TYR A 302 -34.11 12.62 -6.16
N PRO A 303 -35.41 12.63 -5.78
CA PRO A 303 -36.54 13.00 -6.65
C PRO A 303 -36.42 14.47 -7.08
N ILE A 304 -36.87 14.76 -8.30
CA ILE A 304 -36.89 16.12 -8.84
C ILE A 304 -37.81 16.96 -7.94
N ARG A 305 -37.28 18.07 -7.44
CA ARG A 305 -38.03 19.06 -6.66
C ARG A 305 -37.82 20.42 -7.29
N GLU A 306 -38.81 21.28 -7.18
CA GLU A 306 -38.64 22.67 -7.58
C GLU A 306 -37.51 23.31 -6.77
N PRO A 307 -36.63 24.09 -7.43
CA PRO A 307 -35.56 24.79 -6.74
C PRO A 307 -36.17 25.86 -5.81
N PRO A 308 -35.56 26.11 -4.63
CA PRO A 308 -35.91 27.25 -3.80
C PRO A 308 -35.82 28.58 -4.58
N PRO A 309 -36.63 29.60 -4.24
CA PRO A 309 -36.50 30.93 -4.83
C PRO A 309 -35.07 31.47 -4.68
N ASN A 310 -34.46 31.91 -5.78
CA ASN A 310 -33.09 32.45 -5.82
C ASN A 310 -32.03 31.48 -5.24
N ALA A 311 -32.18 30.17 -5.46
CA ALA A 311 -31.23 29.17 -5.00
C ALA A 311 -29.80 29.47 -5.52
N PRO A 312 -28.80 29.67 -4.64
CA PRO A 312 -27.42 29.94 -5.05
C PRO A 312 -26.78 28.71 -5.71
N SER A 313 -25.65 28.93 -6.39
CA SER A 313 -24.84 27.82 -6.91
C SER A 313 -24.25 27.01 -5.75
N ARG A 314 -24.46 25.70 -5.74
CA ARG A 314 -23.85 24.80 -4.75
C ARG A 314 -22.32 24.78 -4.83
N GLY A 315 -21.76 25.01 -6.02
CA GLY A 315 -20.30 25.11 -6.20
C GLY A 315 -19.69 26.31 -5.46
N HIS A 316 -20.51 27.28 -5.06
CA HIS A 316 -20.09 28.39 -4.22
C HIS A 316 -19.71 27.93 -2.81
N LEU A 317 -20.44 26.96 -2.21
CA LEU A 317 -20.14 26.41 -0.89
C LEU A 317 -18.71 25.87 -0.82
N LEU A 318 -18.33 25.08 -1.82
CA LEU A 318 -17.00 24.50 -1.87
C LEU A 318 -15.92 25.56 -2.15
N LYS A 319 -16.24 26.55 -2.99
CA LYS A 319 -15.36 27.71 -3.19
C LYS A 319 -15.11 28.47 -1.89
N GLU A 320 -16.15 28.81 -1.11
CA GLU A 320 -16.00 29.54 0.16
C GLU A 320 -15.09 28.81 1.15
N PHE A 321 -15.25 27.49 1.27
CA PHE A 321 -14.40 26.67 2.15
C PHE A 321 -12.93 26.68 1.74
N LEU A 322 -12.64 26.54 0.44
CA LEU A 322 -11.26 26.44 -0.08
C LEU A 322 -10.59 27.82 -0.25
N ALA A 323 -11.37 28.86 -0.52
CA ALA A 323 -10.85 30.21 -0.78
C ALA A 323 -10.35 30.91 0.49
N ALA A 324 -10.74 30.48 1.70
CA ALA A 324 -10.17 31.04 2.92
C ALA A 324 -8.64 30.82 2.95
N PRO A 325 -7.82 31.86 3.16
CA PRO A 325 -6.37 31.71 3.33
C PRO A 325 -6.00 30.73 4.47
N PRO A 326 -4.85 30.04 4.40
CA PRO A 326 -4.46 29.03 5.42
C PRO A 326 -4.43 29.53 6.87
N ASP A 327 -4.16 30.81 7.10
CA ASP A 327 -4.15 31.47 8.42
C ASP A 327 -5.55 31.81 8.95
N GLN A 328 -6.57 31.77 8.09
CA GLN A 328 -7.95 32.14 8.37
C GLN A 328 -8.94 31.01 8.03
N ALA A 329 -8.44 29.81 7.80
CA ALA A 329 -9.24 28.66 7.42
C ALA A 329 -10.20 28.25 8.57
N PRO A 330 -11.51 28.09 8.32
CA PRO A 330 -12.44 27.60 9.32
C PRO A 330 -12.25 26.09 9.58
N SER A 331 -12.60 25.63 10.79
CA SER A 331 -12.74 24.19 11.03
C SER A 331 -13.90 23.63 10.20
N VAL A 332 -13.85 22.33 9.88
CA VAL A 332 -14.93 21.68 9.12
C VAL A 332 -16.28 21.77 9.85
N PRO A 333 -16.38 21.47 11.17
CA PRO A 333 -17.64 21.60 11.89
C PRO A 333 -18.17 23.04 11.92
N ASP A 334 -17.32 24.03 12.13
CA ASP A 334 -17.73 25.43 12.17
C ASP A 334 -18.25 25.88 10.80
N PHE A 335 -17.56 25.53 9.72
CA PHE A 335 -18.00 25.86 8.37
C PHE A 335 -19.38 25.25 8.06
N LEU A 336 -19.57 23.96 8.34
CA LEU A 336 -20.83 23.27 8.07
C LEU A 336 -22.00 23.82 8.90
N SER A 337 -21.75 24.23 10.15
CA SER A 337 -22.78 24.79 11.03
C SER A 337 -23.37 26.12 10.54
N ASN A 338 -22.63 26.85 9.71
CA ASN A 338 -23.03 28.14 9.15
C ASN A 338 -23.83 28.02 7.84
N ILE A 339 -23.96 26.82 7.27
CA ILE A 339 -24.69 26.59 6.03
C ILE A 339 -26.16 26.30 6.36
N ASP A 340 -27.08 27.07 5.77
CA ASP A 340 -28.50 26.70 5.68
C ASP A 340 -28.72 25.83 4.43
N PRO A 341 -28.88 24.49 4.58
CA PRO A 341 -28.97 23.58 3.44
C PRO A 341 -30.28 23.75 2.65
N SER A 342 -31.30 24.36 3.26
CA SER A 342 -32.64 24.52 2.66
C SER A 342 -32.66 25.54 1.51
N ARG A 343 -31.66 26.43 1.44
CA ARG A 343 -31.50 27.44 0.38
C ARG A 343 -31.03 26.86 -0.95
N TYR A 344 -30.52 25.63 -0.96
CA TYR A 344 -29.87 25.04 -2.12
C TYR A 344 -30.73 23.96 -2.78
N VAL A 345 -30.47 23.71 -4.07
CA VAL A 345 -30.96 22.50 -4.77
C VAL A 345 -30.26 21.27 -4.19
N GLY A 346 -30.81 20.06 -4.39
CA GLY A 346 -30.27 18.81 -3.83
C GLY A 346 -28.74 18.64 -4.00
N PHE A 347 -28.03 18.34 -2.91
CA PHE A 347 -26.56 18.20 -2.93
C PHE A 347 -26.02 17.27 -1.85
N ASN A 348 -24.79 16.80 -2.06
CA ASN A 348 -23.88 16.30 -1.05
C ASN A 348 -22.64 17.19 -1.03
N LEU A 349 -22.19 17.57 0.16
CA LEU A 349 -20.93 18.26 0.39
C LEU A 349 -20.13 17.40 1.36
N LEU A 350 -18.90 17.04 0.96
CA LEU A 350 -17.96 16.32 1.82
C LEU A 350 -16.69 17.16 1.91
N LEU A 351 -16.31 17.48 3.14
CA LEU A 351 -15.17 18.31 3.46
C LEU A 351 -14.22 17.53 4.34
N PHE A 352 -12.93 17.72 4.09
CA PHE A 352 -11.84 17.17 4.87
C PHE A 352 -10.89 18.30 5.26
N ASN A 353 -10.41 18.26 6.50
CA ASN A 353 -9.21 18.95 6.91
C ASN A 353 -8.20 17.89 7.34
N LEU A 354 -7.21 17.67 6.48
CA LEU A 354 -6.20 16.62 6.66
C LEU A 354 -4.89 17.20 7.22
N ARG A 355 -4.92 18.46 7.71
CA ARG A 355 -3.76 19.16 8.24
C ARG A 355 -3.26 18.49 9.52
N ARG A 356 -1.94 18.30 9.58
CA ARG A 356 -1.22 17.89 10.79
C ARG A 356 -0.98 19.12 11.67
N GLN A 357 -1.43 19.11 12.92
CA GLN A 357 -0.99 20.10 13.92
C GLN A 357 0.19 19.51 14.70
N ASP A 358 1.27 20.28 14.84
CA ASP A 358 2.45 19.95 15.65
C ASP A 358 3.14 18.61 15.32
N GLY A 359 3.08 18.17 14.06
CA GLY A 359 3.64 16.88 13.63
C GLY A 359 2.88 15.66 14.18
N LYS A 360 1.85 15.86 15.00
CA LYS A 360 0.99 14.80 15.53
C LYS A 360 -0.16 14.52 14.57
N TRP A 361 -0.51 13.25 14.46
CA TRP A 361 -1.72 12.78 13.80
C TRP A 361 -2.93 13.18 14.66
N ASN A 362 -3.40 14.41 14.52
CA ASN A 362 -4.76 14.70 14.95
C ASN A 362 -5.70 13.93 14.02
N SER A 363 -6.79 13.38 14.56
CA SER A 363 -7.83 12.75 13.75
C SER A 363 -8.29 13.74 12.67
N PRO A 364 -8.31 13.35 11.37
CA PRO A 364 -8.74 14.26 10.31
C PRO A 364 -10.15 14.76 10.60
N GLU A 365 -10.39 16.06 10.38
CA GLU A 365 -11.76 16.56 10.46
C GLU A 365 -12.48 16.14 9.18
N VAL A 366 -13.54 15.34 9.32
CA VAL A 366 -14.39 14.92 8.20
C VAL A 366 -15.80 15.42 8.46
N GLY A 367 -16.36 16.10 7.47
CA GLY A 367 -17.69 16.66 7.56
C GLY A 367 -18.50 16.38 6.32
N TYR A 368 -19.68 15.83 6.51
CA TYR A 368 -20.67 15.61 5.45
C TYR A 368 -21.86 16.54 5.70
N LEU A 369 -22.45 17.06 4.62
CA LEU A 369 -23.69 17.83 4.67
C LEU A 369 -24.51 17.55 3.41
N SER A 370 -25.80 17.29 3.61
CA SER A 370 -26.77 17.17 2.52
C SER A 370 -28.12 17.70 2.96
N ASN A 371 -28.85 18.32 2.03
CA ASN A 371 -30.25 18.69 2.21
C ASN A 371 -31.24 17.59 1.80
N ARG A 372 -30.76 16.35 1.58
CA ARG A 372 -31.57 15.18 1.18
C ARG A 372 -31.44 13.97 2.11
N SER A 373 -30.58 13.99 3.12
CA SER A 373 -30.46 12.92 4.14
C SER A 373 -30.53 13.45 5.57
N SER A 374 -31.06 12.61 6.48
CA SER A 374 -30.98 12.80 7.94
C SER A 374 -30.62 11.47 8.64
N PRO A 375 -29.69 11.44 9.61
CA PRO A 375 -28.84 12.54 10.04
C PRO A 375 -27.71 12.83 9.02
N PRO A 376 -27.20 14.07 8.98
CA PRO A 376 -26.26 14.51 7.95
C PRO A 376 -24.78 14.23 8.26
N MET A 377 -24.39 13.35 9.21
CA MET A 377 -22.98 13.23 9.62
C MET A 377 -22.38 11.84 9.41
N LEU A 378 -21.16 11.82 8.88
CA LEU A 378 -20.21 10.71 8.97
C LEU A 378 -19.40 10.84 10.26
N HIS A 379 -19.01 9.72 10.88
CA HIS A 379 -18.07 9.72 12.00
C HIS A 379 -16.65 9.51 11.46
N PRO A 380 -15.62 10.19 12.01
CA PRO A 380 -14.21 9.99 11.63
C PRO A 380 -13.72 8.54 11.75
N ASP A 381 -14.37 7.73 12.58
CA ASP A 381 -13.99 6.34 12.86
C ASP A 381 -14.49 5.33 11.81
N ASP A 382 -15.23 5.79 10.79
CA ASP A 382 -15.67 4.96 9.66
C ASP A 382 -14.47 4.63 8.73
N CYS A 383 -13.56 3.79 9.20
CA CYS A 383 -12.36 3.38 8.48
C CYS A 383 -12.69 2.45 7.30
N GLY A 384 -12.13 2.73 6.11
CA GLY A 384 -12.22 1.85 4.95
C GLY A 384 -12.48 2.59 3.62
N CYS A 385 -12.69 1.82 2.55
CA CYS A 385 -13.09 2.38 1.25
C CYS A 385 -14.54 2.83 1.32
N ARG A 386 -14.78 4.15 1.17
CA ARG A 386 -16.11 4.75 1.19
C ARG A 386 -16.33 5.57 -0.06
N GLY A 387 -17.51 5.49 -0.63
CA GLY A 387 -17.88 6.20 -1.84
C GLY A 387 -19.13 7.07 -1.67
N MET A 388 -19.27 8.05 -2.56
CA MET A 388 -20.52 8.78 -2.74
C MET A 388 -20.82 8.94 -4.23
N SER A 389 -22.08 9.24 -4.53
CA SER A 389 -22.55 9.56 -5.88
C SER A 389 -23.62 10.66 -5.76
N ASN A 390 -24.36 10.93 -6.83
CA ASN A 390 -25.53 11.81 -6.89
C ASN A 390 -26.75 11.33 -6.05
N SER A 391 -26.53 10.49 -5.04
CA SER A 391 -27.51 10.04 -4.06
C SER A 391 -27.05 10.42 -2.64
N PRO A 392 -27.96 10.57 -1.67
CA PRO A 392 -27.55 10.79 -0.29
C PRO A 392 -26.70 9.61 0.21
N LEU A 393 -25.74 9.88 1.09
CA LEU A 393 -24.81 8.86 1.59
C LEU A 393 -25.50 7.66 2.24
N ALA A 394 -26.62 7.87 2.93
CA ALA A 394 -27.43 6.82 3.55
C ALA A 394 -28.21 5.96 2.54
N GLN A 395 -28.24 6.35 1.26
CA GLN A 395 -28.94 5.66 0.17
C GLN A 395 -27.99 5.56 -1.04
N PRO A 396 -26.88 4.81 -0.91
CA PRO A 396 -25.88 4.72 -1.96
C PRO A 396 -26.46 4.05 -3.20
N TYR A 397 -26.09 4.54 -4.38
CA TYR A 397 -26.38 3.85 -5.63
C TYR A 397 -25.57 2.55 -5.76
N PRO A 398 -26.04 1.57 -6.56
CA PRO A 398 -25.33 0.30 -6.75
C PRO A 398 -23.86 0.46 -7.18
N LYS A 399 -23.56 1.47 -8.00
CA LYS A 399 -22.16 1.76 -8.40
C LYS A 399 -21.25 2.15 -7.25
N VAL A 400 -21.80 2.73 -6.18
CA VAL A 400 -21.05 3.11 -4.97
C VAL A 400 -20.67 1.87 -4.21
N GLN A 401 -21.64 0.99 -3.92
CA GLN A 401 -21.41 -0.26 -3.19
C GLN A 401 -20.36 -1.14 -3.90
N GLY A 402 -20.56 -1.40 -5.19
CA GLY A 402 -19.56 -2.16 -5.97
C GLY A 402 -18.25 -1.40 -6.18
N GLY A 403 -18.26 -0.07 -6.10
CA GLY A 403 -17.05 0.76 -6.16
C GLY A 403 -16.20 0.65 -4.90
N GLU A 404 -16.84 0.64 -3.72
CA GLU A 404 -16.17 0.44 -2.42
C GLU A 404 -15.48 -0.93 -2.37
N GLU A 405 -16.16 -1.99 -2.82
CA GLU A 405 -15.59 -3.34 -2.93
C GLU A 405 -14.40 -3.39 -3.89
N ARG A 406 -14.56 -2.89 -5.12
CA ARG A 406 -13.48 -2.87 -6.12
C ARG A 406 -12.28 -2.02 -5.70
N MET A 407 -12.51 -0.94 -4.97
CA MET A 407 -11.43 -0.12 -4.43
C MET A 407 -10.65 -0.90 -3.38
N ALA A 408 -11.33 -1.56 -2.45
CA ALA A 408 -10.68 -2.39 -1.43
C ALA A 408 -9.85 -3.53 -2.05
N GLU A 409 -10.41 -4.23 -3.05
CA GLU A 409 -9.70 -5.27 -3.81
C GLU A 409 -8.48 -4.70 -4.53
N SER A 410 -8.63 -3.56 -5.21
CA SER A 410 -7.53 -2.91 -5.95
C SER A 410 -6.38 -2.51 -5.03
N LEU A 411 -6.68 -2.00 -3.82
CA LEU A 411 -5.67 -1.63 -2.82
C LEU A 411 -4.98 -2.86 -2.22
N ALA A 412 -5.74 -3.94 -1.97
CA ALA A 412 -5.16 -5.19 -1.49
C ALA A 412 -4.20 -5.79 -2.51
N GLU A 413 -4.57 -5.82 -3.80
CA GLU A 413 -3.70 -6.30 -4.86
C GLU A 413 -2.46 -5.42 -5.07
N TRP A 414 -2.63 -4.10 -5.07
CA TRP A 414 -1.53 -3.13 -5.17
C TRP A 414 -0.49 -3.37 -4.08
N THR A 415 -0.97 -3.54 -2.84
CA THR A 415 -0.13 -3.84 -1.67
C THR A 415 0.57 -5.19 -1.81
N GLN A 416 -0.17 -6.24 -2.21
CA GLN A 416 0.36 -7.59 -2.37
C GLN A 416 1.46 -7.66 -3.44
N LYS A 417 1.32 -6.90 -4.53
CA LYS A 417 2.28 -6.86 -5.63
C LYS A 417 3.45 -5.90 -5.39
N GLY A 418 3.39 -5.06 -4.36
CA GLY A 418 4.40 -4.03 -4.10
C GLY A 418 4.51 -3.03 -5.26
N GLU A 419 3.37 -2.67 -5.85
CA GLU A 419 3.30 -1.74 -6.99
C GLU A 419 3.64 -0.30 -6.57
N ASP A 420 4.11 0.52 -7.53
CA ASP A 420 4.44 1.92 -7.28
C ASP A 420 3.20 2.84 -7.26
N GLU A 421 3.43 4.12 -7.00
CA GLU A 421 2.36 5.12 -6.89
C GLU A 421 1.71 5.45 -8.24
N ASP A 422 2.46 5.40 -9.34
CA ASP A 422 1.89 5.61 -10.67
C ASP A 422 0.90 4.49 -11.00
N ARG A 423 1.21 3.24 -10.62
CA ARG A 423 0.26 2.12 -10.70
C ARG A 423 -0.95 2.29 -9.80
N LEU A 424 -0.79 2.88 -8.62
CA LEU A 424 -1.94 3.21 -7.78
C LEU A 424 -2.86 4.23 -8.47
N VAL A 425 -2.29 5.26 -9.09
CA VAL A 425 -3.06 6.23 -9.89
C VAL A 425 -3.82 5.52 -11.02
N GLU A 426 -3.16 4.63 -11.78
CA GLU A 426 -3.82 3.86 -12.84
C GLU A 426 -4.99 3.03 -12.31
N ARG A 427 -4.79 2.31 -11.19
CA ARG A 427 -5.86 1.52 -10.56
C ARG A 427 -7.06 2.38 -10.15
N MET A 428 -6.81 3.58 -9.62
CA MET A 428 -7.89 4.51 -9.27
C MET A 428 -8.58 5.10 -10.52
N MET A 429 -7.84 5.31 -11.60
CA MET A 429 -8.42 5.71 -12.89
C MET A 429 -9.26 4.59 -13.50
N ASP A 430 -8.84 3.33 -13.37
CA ASP A 430 -9.59 2.14 -13.80
C ASP A 430 -10.85 1.95 -12.97
N LEU A 431 -10.77 2.15 -11.64
CA LEU A 431 -11.93 2.13 -10.74
C LEU A 431 -13.04 3.10 -11.20
N LEU A 432 -12.65 4.25 -11.75
CA LEU A 432 -13.53 5.30 -12.25
C LEU A 432 -14.03 5.08 -13.69
N SER A 433 -13.53 4.09 -14.41
CA SER A 433 -13.80 3.89 -15.84
C SER A 433 -15.01 3.01 -16.24
N PRO A 434 -15.66 2.19 -15.37
CA PRO A 434 -16.79 1.36 -15.78
C PRO A 434 -17.96 2.18 -16.37
N ALA A 435 -18.25 1.95 -17.65
CA ALA A 435 -19.27 2.65 -18.42
C ALA A 435 -20.27 1.68 -19.08
N PRO A 436 -21.14 1.01 -18.30
CA PRO A 436 -22.20 0.19 -18.87
C PRO A 436 -23.14 1.04 -19.75
N PRO A 437 -23.80 0.46 -20.77
CA PRO A 437 -24.77 1.18 -21.59
C PRO A 437 -25.87 1.84 -20.76
N VAL A 438 -26.18 3.10 -21.07
CA VAL A 438 -27.22 3.89 -20.37
C VAL A 438 -28.40 4.10 -21.32
N HIS A 439 -29.55 3.54 -20.97
CA HIS A 439 -30.80 3.71 -21.71
C HIS A 439 -31.87 4.46 -20.91
N SER A 440 -31.70 4.55 -19.59
CA SER A 440 -32.63 5.15 -18.64
C SER A 440 -31.91 5.85 -17.48
N ALA A 441 -32.66 6.58 -16.65
CA ALA A 441 -32.12 7.17 -15.43
C ALA A 441 -31.63 6.14 -14.40
N ILE A 442 -32.22 4.94 -14.40
CA ILE A 442 -31.83 3.87 -13.48
C ILE A 442 -30.45 3.34 -13.85
N ASP A 443 -30.13 3.22 -15.14
CA ASP A 443 -28.83 2.72 -15.60
C ASP A 443 -27.67 3.63 -15.16
N MET A 444 -27.92 4.95 -15.06
CA MET A 444 -26.95 5.92 -14.53
C MET A 444 -26.56 5.64 -13.07
N THR A 445 -27.38 4.90 -12.31
CA THR A 445 -27.06 4.49 -10.93
C THR A 445 -26.06 3.34 -10.86
N TYR A 446 -25.84 2.64 -11.98
CA TYR A 446 -24.85 1.56 -12.11
C TYR A 446 -23.57 2.01 -12.82
N ALA A 447 -23.61 3.12 -13.57
CA ALA A 447 -22.48 3.62 -14.35
C ALA A 447 -21.56 4.56 -13.54
N THR A 448 -20.29 4.18 -13.37
CA THR A 448 -19.27 5.04 -12.74
C THR A 448 -18.79 6.13 -13.69
N GLN A 449 -18.58 5.77 -14.96
CA GLN A 449 -18.32 6.68 -16.06
C GLN A 449 -19.54 6.74 -16.98
N ILE A 450 -19.93 7.95 -17.35
CA ILE A 450 -21.03 8.22 -18.27
C ILE A 450 -20.46 8.44 -19.66
N ALA A 451 -20.71 7.48 -20.57
CA ALA A 451 -20.44 7.66 -21.99
C ALA A 451 -21.31 8.79 -22.57
N PRO A 452 -20.88 9.46 -23.65
CA PRO A 452 -21.59 10.60 -24.20
C PRO A 452 -23.04 10.28 -24.56
N LEU A 453 -23.97 11.02 -23.97
CA LEU A 453 -25.41 10.84 -24.16
C LEU A 453 -26.09 12.20 -24.37
N ARG A 454 -27.16 12.23 -25.18
CA ARG A 454 -27.97 13.43 -25.40
C ARG A 454 -29.16 13.46 -24.43
N LEU A 455 -29.05 14.27 -23.38
CA LEU A 455 -30.16 14.52 -22.46
C LEU A 455 -31.12 15.54 -23.10
N GLY A 456 -32.37 15.12 -23.33
CA GLY A 456 -33.42 15.87 -24.04
C GLY A 456 -34.26 14.94 -24.91
N ALA A 457 -33.61 14.08 -25.71
CA ALA A 457 -34.27 13.06 -26.53
C ALA A 457 -34.79 11.85 -25.72
N MET A 458 -34.24 11.63 -24.51
CA MET A 458 -34.61 10.52 -23.61
C MET A 458 -35.65 10.91 -22.53
N GLY A 459 -36.28 12.09 -22.60
CA GLY A 459 -37.21 12.56 -21.57
C GLY A 459 -36.55 12.89 -20.21
N LEU A 460 -35.22 13.02 -20.20
CA LEU A 460 -34.39 13.31 -19.01
C LEU A 460 -33.94 14.79 -18.93
N GLY A 461 -34.49 15.65 -19.78
CA GLY A 461 -34.25 17.09 -19.78
C GLY A 461 -35.04 17.83 -18.68
N PRO A 462 -34.72 19.11 -18.40
CA PRO A 462 -35.55 19.94 -17.52
C PRO A 462 -36.99 19.99 -18.07
N ALA A 463 -37.97 19.79 -17.19
CA ALA A 463 -39.38 19.77 -17.59
C ALA A 463 -39.81 21.16 -18.12
N GLY A 464 -40.20 21.23 -19.40
CA GLY A 464 -40.93 22.38 -19.94
C GLY A 464 -40.45 23.04 -21.24
N GLY A 465 -39.58 22.41 -22.05
CA GLY A 465 -39.16 22.97 -23.35
C GLY A 465 -39.37 22.01 -24.52
N ASP A 466 -39.75 22.55 -25.69
CA ASP A 466 -39.98 21.80 -26.93
C ASP A 466 -38.82 20.83 -27.28
N VAL A 467 -39.24 19.65 -27.74
CA VAL A 467 -38.44 18.43 -27.85
C VAL A 467 -37.81 18.34 -29.24
N ASP A 468 -36.72 19.09 -29.48
CA ASP A 468 -35.60 18.64 -30.35
C ASP A 468 -34.37 19.57 -30.21
N GLU A 469 -34.57 20.88 -30.04
CA GLU A 469 -33.47 21.88 -29.96
C GLU A 469 -32.79 21.95 -28.58
N SER A 470 -33.38 21.37 -27.54
CA SER A 470 -32.88 21.43 -26.15
C SER A 470 -31.95 20.27 -25.76
N ALA A 471 -31.71 19.31 -26.67
CA ALA A 471 -30.91 18.13 -26.39
C ALA A 471 -29.41 18.48 -26.26
N ARG A 472 -28.87 18.33 -25.06
CA ARG A 472 -27.46 18.66 -24.74
C ARG A 472 -26.66 17.40 -24.48
N TRP A 473 -25.40 17.41 -24.93
CA TRP A 473 -24.46 16.33 -24.64
C TRP A 473 -24.06 16.35 -23.17
N TYR A 474 -24.18 15.21 -22.51
CA TYR A 474 -23.78 14.96 -21.14
C TYR A 474 -22.84 13.76 -21.11
N ALA A 475 -21.75 13.84 -20.34
CA ALA A 475 -20.81 12.74 -20.18
C ALA A 475 -19.95 12.97 -18.93
N THR A 476 -19.14 11.97 -18.58
CA THR A 476 -17.98 12.19 -17.72
C THR A 476 -16.95 13.02 -18.48
N ARG A 477 -16.62 14.20 -17.94
CA ARG A 477 -15.68 15.14 -18.54
C ARG A 477 -14.25 14.91 -18.09
N VAL A 478 -14.06 14.76 -16.78
CA VAL A 478 -12.75 14.57 -16.15
C VAL A 478 -12.84 13.52 -15.05
N ALA A 479 -11.72 12.84 -14.81
CA ALA A 479 -11.48 11.95 -13.69
C ALA A 479 -10.27 12.47 -12.91
N THR A 480 -10.40 12.59 -11.60
CA THR A 480 -9.36 13.14 -10.72
C THR A 480 -8.98 12.13 -9.65
N VAL A 481 -7.69 11.98 -9.40
CA VAL A 481 -7.12 11.19 -8.30
C VAL A 481 -6.26 12.13 -7.45
N ILE A 482 -6.44 12.08 -6.13
CA ILE A 482 -5.63 12.79 -5.14
C ILE A 482 -5.09 11.75 -4.17
N LEU A 483 -3.78 11.69 -4.04
CA LEU A 483 -3.08 10.87 -3.06
C LEU A 483 -2.41 11.80 -2.06
N VAL A 484 -2.70 11.61 -0.78
CA VAL A 484 -2.01 12.30 0.32
C VAL A 484 -1.22 11.26 1.09
N ARG A 485 0.09 11.44 1.14
CA ARG A 485 1.02 10.58 1.86
C ARG A 485 1.25 11.09 3.27
N ASP A 486 1.68 10.17 4.13
CA ASP A 486 2.00 10.46 5.51
C ASP A 486 3.17 11.43 5.70
N ASP A 487 4.10 11.47 4.74
CA ASP A 487 5.21 12.43 4.71
C ASP A 487 4.80 13.85 4.26
N GLY A 488 3.51 14.09 4.01
CA GLY A 488 2.98 15.37 3.57
C GLY A 488 3.13 15.62 2.07
N GLN A 489 3.61 14.63 1.29
CA GLN A 489 3.59 14.71 -0.18
C GLN A 489 2.18 14.44 -0.72
N ILE A 490 1.79 15.23 -1.70
CA ILE A 490 0.51 15.12 -2.39
C ILE A 490 0.75 14.92 -3.88
N THR A 491 0.03 13.96 -4.45
CA THR A 491 -0.04 13.74 -5.89
C THR A 491 -1.48 13.99 -6.35
N PHE A 492 -1.67 15.01 -7.18
CA PHE A 492 -2.94 15.32 -7.83
C PHE A 492 -2.82 14.96 -9.32
N VAL A 493 -3.72 14.13 -9.84
CA VAL A 493 -3.79 13.76 -11.25
C VAL A 493 -5.20 13.97 -11.76
N GLU A 494 -5.38 14.76 -12.81
CA GLU A 494 -6.65 14.92 -13.51
C GLU A 494 -6.51 14.54 -14.98
N ARG A 495 -7.39 13.63 -15.44
CA ARG A 495 -7.48 13.21 -16.84
C ARG A 495 -8.77 13.69 -17.46
N ASP A 496 -8.66 14.26 -18.65
CA ASP A 496 -9.82 14.45 -19.50
C ASP A 496 -10.36 13.09 -19.97
N ARG A 497 -11.68 13.03 -20.19
CA ARG A 497 -12.36 11.85 -20.75
C ARG A 497 -13.10 12.22 -22.03
N THR A 498 -13.96 13.23 -21.92
CA THR A 498 -14.82 13.68 -23.03
C THR A 498 -14.92 15.19 -23.05
N LYS A 499 -14.83 15.80 -24.24
CA LYS A 499 -15.10 17.22 -24.45
C LYS A 499 -15.90 17.46 -25.72
N LEU A 500 -16.48 18.66 -25.82
CA LEU A 500 -17.06 19.16 -27.05
C LEU A 500 -15.99 19.97 -27.80
N LYS A 501 -15.73 19.64 -29.06
CA LYS A 501 -14.86 20.41 -29.96
C LYS A 501 -15.65 20.72 -31.21
N ASP A 502 -15.84 22.01 -31.50
CA ASP A 502 -16.59 22.48 -32.68
C ASP A 502 -18.00 21.87 -32.81
N GLY A 503 -18.66 21.60 -31.69
CA GLY A 503 -19.99 20.98 -31.63
C GLY A 503 -20.01 19.45 -31.70
N GLU A 504 -18.87 18.82 -31.93
CA GLU A 504 -18.71 17.37 -31.96
C GLU A 504 -18.13 16.83 -30.66
N VAL A 505 -18.60 15.64 -30.27
CA VAL A 505 -18.10 14.95 -29.09
C VAL A 505 -16.79 14.25 -29.46
N VAL A 506 -15.72 14.58 -28.73
CA VAL A 506 -14.42 13.94 -28.90
C VAL A 506 -13.92 13.37 -27.59
N SER A 507 -13.26 12.21 -27.67
CA SER A 507 -12.47 11.70 -26.56
C SER A 507 -11.29 12.65 -26.33
N ALA A 508 -11.01 12.94 -25.06
CA ALA A 508 -9.92 13.79 -24.65
C ALA A 508 -8.93 12.98 -23.82
N ASN A 509 -7.63 13.20 -24.05
CA ASN A 509 -6.54 12.48 -23.40
C ASN A 509 -5.58 13.45 -22.70
N GLY A 510 -6.05 14.65 -22.35
CA GLY A 510 -5.26 15.59 -21.56
C GLY A 510 -5.06 15.03 -20.16
N GLU A 511 -3.84 15.13 -19.64
CA GLU A 511 -3.51 14.78 -18.26
C GLU A 511 -2.77 15.95 -17.62
N ARG A 512 -3.15 16.24 -16.38
CA ARG A 512 -2.52 17.24 -15.53
C ARG A 512 -2.08 16.55 -14.26
N LYS A 513 -0.79 16.55 -13.97
CA LYS A 513 -0.20 15.97 -12.77
C LYS A 513 0.55 17.05 -12.00
N GLU A 514 0.17 17.25 -10.75
CA GLU A 514 0.82 18.16 -9.81
C GLU A 514 1.31 17.36 -8.61
N VAL A 515 2.56 17.57 -8.21
CA VAL A 515 3.16 16.96 -7.03
C VAL A 515 3.70 18.07 -6.15
N PHE A 516 3.25 18.15 -4.90
CA PHE A 516 3.64 19.20 -3.96
C PHE A 516 3.72 18.64 -2.53
N ASN A 517 4.38 19.39 -1.64
CA ASN A 517 4.54 19.02 -0.23
C ASN A 517 3.98 20.14 0.66
N VAL A 518 3.59 19.80 1.89
CA VAL A 518 3.01 20.72 2.89
C VAL A 518 3.86 20.81 4.14
#